data_AF-A0A074Z2Y4-F1
#
_entry.id   AF-A0A074Z2Y4-F1
#
_cell.length_a   1.000
_cell.length_b   1.000
_cell.length_c   1.000
_cell.angle_alpha   90.00
_cell.angle_beta   90.00
_cell.angle_gamma   90.00
#
_symmetry.space_group_name_H-M   'P 1'
#
loop_
_entity.id
_entity.type
_entity.pdbx_description
1 polymer ?
#
loop_
_entity_poly.entity_id
_entity_poly.type
_entity_poly.pdbx_seq_one_letter_code
_entity_poly.pdbx_strand_id
1 'polypeptide(L)'
;MCQTQKSLHIFSDTSEVGYGAVAYLRCESLRQVHCSFLVGKARVAPLKSVTIPRLGLQAAVLAVRLMRHLVKQLEVRFDNIYFWTDSMTVLHYIPGTSLRFKTFVANLISFIHENTNTSQWGLLLRLWIQGPEFLKLGEQHWPKTDIEQLHHKPTNLELKKAVTVLVNAVPDLPTDVLLSYHSSWLRLRRAAAWFTRNRSYLRSKRVGKDMELRNTLRPDELNEAERSILRYVQLKTFPSELSTTYGHVKGYIRNRRFTNYVQSFSMTRYVWVVDWAIALCQNPQSTL
;
A
#
# COMPACT_ATOMS: atom_id res chain seq x y z
N MET A 1 -49.36 17.63 -0.71
CA MET A 1 -48.46 17.39 -1.86
C MET A 1 -48.27 15.88 -1.98
N CYS A 2 -48.56 15.28 -3.13
CA CYS A 2 -48.42 13.84 -3.32
C CYS A 2 -46.92 13.51 -3.45
N GLN A 3 -46.30 13.01 -2.38
CA GLN A 3 -44.87 12.76 -2.33
C GLN A 3 -44.56 11.56 -3.24
N THR A 4 -43.92 11.81 -4.39
CA THR A 4 -43.51 10.76 -5.33
C THR A 4 -42.04 10.47 -5.07
N GLN A 5 -41.74 9.26 -4.59
CA GLN A 5 -40.38 8.83 -4.31
C GLN A 5 -39.70 8.39 -5.62
N LYS A 6 -38.50 8.90 -5.88
CA LYS A 6 -37.72 8.59 -7.09
C LYS A 6 -36.46 7.86 -6.70
N SER A 7 -36.28 6.65 -7.21
CA SER A 7 -35.06 5.86 -7.01
C SER A 7 -34.38 5.53 -8.34
N LEU A 8 -33.05 5.60 -8.33
CA LEU A 8 -32.20 5.22 -9.45
C LEU A 8 -31.65 3.82 -9.20
N HIS A 9 -31.94 2.88 -10.09
CA HIS A 9 -31.47 1.51 -9.99
C HIS A 9 -30.50 1.23 -11.12
N ILE A 10 -29.28 0.82 -10.78
CA ILE A 10 -28.21 0.61 -11.76
C ILE A 10 -27.71 -0.80 -11.59
N PHE A 11 -27.68 -1.51 -12.70
CA PHE A 11 -27.35 -2.91 -12.75
C PHE A 11 -26.06 -3.07 -13.51
N SER A 12 -25.14 -3.88 -13.01
CA SER A 12 -23.89 -4.22 -13.68
C SER A 12 -23.82 -5.71 -13.93
N ASP A 13 -23.37 -6.08 -15.12
CA ASP A 13 -23.22 -7.46 -15.56
C ASP A 13 -21.88 -7.65 -16.30
N THR A 14 -21.38 -8.87 -16.29
CA THR A 14 -20.09 -9.24 -16.88
C THR A 14 -20.12 -10.64 -17.47
N SER A 15 -19.48 -10.77 -18.63
CA SER A 15 -19.19 -12.02 -19.31
C SER A 15 -17.72 -12.08 -19.72
N GLU A 16 -17.32 -13.20 -20.33
CA GLU A 16 -15.96 -13.37 -20.88
C GLU A 16 -15.68 -12.44 -22.07
N VAL A 17 -16.73 -12.04 -22.81
CA VAL A 17 -16.61 -11.24 -24.04
C VAL A 17 -16.79 -9.73 -23.79
N GLY A 18 -17.36 -9.34 -22.65
CA GLY A 18 -17.62 -7.95 -22.34
C GLY A 18 -18.34 -7.74 -21.01
N TYR A 19 -18.47 -6.47 -20.64
CA TYR A 19 -19.11 -6.06 -19.40
C TYR A 19 -19.92 -4.79 -19.62
N GLY A 20 -20.96 -4.59 -18.82
CA GLY A 20 -21.91 -3.50 -19.03
C GLY A 20 -22.61 -3.05 -17.77
N ALA A 21 -23.30 -1.91 -17.90
CA ALA A 21 -24.20 -1.41 -16.89
C ALA A 21 -25.44 -0.77 -17.51
N VAL A 22 -26.58 -0.90 -16.85
CA VAL A 22 -27.87 -0.34 -17.27
C VAL A 22 -28.55 0.38 -16.10
N ALA A 23 -29.14 1.54 -16.36
CA ALA A 23 -29.86 2.32 -15.36
C ALA A 23 -31.36 2.41 -15.66
N TYR A 24 -32.15 2.32 -14.59
CA TYR A 24 -33.59 2.49 -14.56
C TYR A 24 -33.98 3.56 -13.55
N LEU A 25 -34.95 4.39 -13.91
CA LEU A 25 -35.67 5.27 -12.99
C LEU A 25 -36.92 4.56 -12.50
N ARG A 26 -37.05 4.42 -11.19
CA ARG A 26 -38.27 3.99 -10.53
C ARG A 26 -38.92 5.20 -9.84
N CYS A 27 -40.18 5.44 -10.17
CA CYS A 27 -41.02 6.45 -9.54
C CYS A 27 -42.15 5.74 -8.80
N GLU A 28 -42.23 5.92 -7.50
CA GLU A 28 -43.27 5.36 -6.65
C GLU A 28 -44.19 6.47 -6.14
N SER A 29 -45.46 6.34 -6.45
CA SER A 29 -46.55 7.15 -5.92
C SER A 29 -47.46 6.26 -5.08
N LEU A 30 -48.38 6.85 -4.31
CA LEU A 30 -49.28 6.14 -3.38
C LEU A 30 -50.09 4.99 -4.01
N ARG A 31 -50.29 5.00 -5.33
CA ARG A 31 -51.12 4.01 -6.05
C ARG A 31 -50.42 3.28 -7.17
N GLN A 32 -49.25 3.74 -7.62
CA GLN A 32 -48.61 3.23 -8.83
C GLN A 32 -47.09 3.32 -8.74
N VAL A 33 -46.43 2.28 -9.23
CA VAL A 33 -44.99 2.22 -9.42
C VAL A 33 -44.71 2.22 -10.92
N HIS A 34 -43.94 3.19 -11.38
CA HIS A 34 -43.52 3.29 -12.77
C HIS A 34 -42.01 3.09 -12.87
N CYS A 35 -41.57 2.19 -13.75
CA CYS A 35 -40.16 1.94 -14.02
C CYS A 35 -39.85 2.27 -15.47
N SER A 36 -38.85 3.13 -15.70
CA SER A 36 -38.41 3.52 -17.04
C SER A 36 -36.94 3.22 -17.23
N PHE A 37 -36.58 2.64 -18.37
CA PHE A 37 -35.19 2.55 -18.80
C PHE A 37 -34.65 3.97 -19.07
N LEU A 38 -33.45 4.25 -18.56
CA LEU A 38 -32.77 5.51 -18.82
C LEU A 38 -31.66 5.35 -19.86
N VAL A 39 -30.69 4.48 -19.56
CA VAL A 39 -29.50 4.31 -20.39
C VAL A 39 -28.82 2.98 -20.12
N GLY A 40 -28.23 2.40 -21.16
CA GLY A 40 -27.35 1.24 -21.08
C GLY A 40 -25.99 1.56 -21.68
N LYS A 41 -24.92 1.03 -21.09
CA LYS A 41 -23.55 1.17 -21.61
C LYS A 41 -22.81 -0.15 -21.48
N ALA A 42 -22.27 -0.64 -22.57
CA ALA A 42 -21.45 -1.85 -22.62
C ALA A 42 -20.02 -1.55 -23.09
N ARG A 43 -19.08 -2.45 -22.77
CA ARG A 43 -17.68 -2.44 -23.20
C ARG A 43 -17.24 -3.86 -23.54
N VAL A 44 -16.47 -3.99 -24.60
CA VAL A 44 -15.82 -5.26 -24.98
C VAL A 44 -14.71 -5.57 -23.97
N ALA A 45 -14.53 -6.85 -23.65
CA ALA A 45 -13.46 -7.29 -22.79
C ALA A 45 -12.09 -6.92 -23.40
N PRO A 46 -11.08 -6.55 -22.58
CA PRO A 46 -9.75 -6.25 -23.10
C PRO A 46 -9.14 -7.45 -23.83
N LEU A 47 -8.39 -7.20 -24.91
CA LEU A 47 -7.70 -8.25 -25.66
C LEU A 47 -6.71 -9.04 -24.81
N LYS A 48 -6.09 -8.39 -23.83
CA LYS A 48 -5.28 -9.07 -22.82
C LYS A 48 -6.22 -9.76 -21.85
N SER A 49 -6.03 -11.07 -21.65
CA SER A 49 -6.83 -11.86 -20.73
C SER A 49 -6.89 -11.22 -19.34
N VAL A 50 -8.10 -10.95 -18.89
CA VAL A 50 -8.44 -10.45 -17.55
C VAL A 50 -9.41 -11.44 -16.92
N THR A 51 -9.27 -11.67 -15.61
CA THR A 51 -10.16 -12.59 -14.88
C THR A 51 -11.59 -12.05 -14.80
N ILE A 52 -12.59 -12.95 -14.83
CA ILE A 52 -14.01 -12.58 -14.68
C ILE A 52 -14.27 -11.69 -13.45
N PRO A 53 -13.69 -11.96 -12.25
CA PRO A 53 -13.87 -11.06 -11.10
C PRO A 53 -13.38 -9.62 -11.33
N ARG A 54 -12.27 -9.44 -12.05
CA ARG A 54 -11.76 -8.10 -12.38
C ARG A 54 -12.65 -7.40 -13.40
N LEU A 55 -13.20 -8.13 -14.37
CA LEU A 55 -14.19 -7.60 -15.31
C LEU A 55 -15.50 -7.23 -14.56
N GLY A 56 -15.91 -8.05 -13.59
CA GLY A 56 -17.03 -7.75 -12.69
C GLY A 56 -16.86 -6.43 -11.95
N LEU A 57 -15.68 -6.20 -11.37
CA LEU A 57 -15.35 -4.91 -10.74
C LEU A 57 -15.32 -3.75 -11.74
N GLN A 58 -14.89 -3.99 -12.98
CA GLN A 58 -14.94 -2.98 -14.04
C GLN A 58 -16.39 -2.63 -14.41
N ALA A 59 -17.31 -3.60 -14.42
CA ALA A 59 -18.74 -3.37 -14.61
C ALA A 59 -19.34 -2.55 -13.47
N ALA A 60 -18.98 -2.87 -12.22
CA ALA A 60 -19.36 -2.08 -11.06
C ALA A 60 -18.87 -0.62 -11.17
N VAL A 61 -17.61 -0.41 -11.56
CA VAL A 61 -17.07 0.94 -11.82
C VAL A 61 -17.81 1.64 -12.97
N LEU A 62 -18.19 0.90 -14.02
CA LEU A 62 -18.99 1.45 -15.12
C LEU A 62 -20.37 1.91 -14.64
N ALA A 63 -21.03 1.14 -13.76
CA ALA A 63 -22.28 1.52 -13.14
C ALA A 63 -22.16 2.80 -12.30
N VAL A 64 -21.11 2.92 -11.48
CA VAL A 64 -20.84 4.15 -10.69
C VAL A 64 -20.57 5.36 -11.59
N ARG A 65 -19.84 5.18 -12.69
CA ARG A 65 -19.61 6.28 -13.66
C ARG A 65 -20.90 6.71 -14.33
N LEU A 66 -21.74 5.75 -14.69
CA LEU A 66 -23.04 6.00 -15.30
C LEU A 66 -23.97 6.73 -14.32
N MET A 67 -23.99 6.31 -13.05
CA MET A 67 -24.68 7.03 -11.96
C MET A 67 -24.26 8.50 -11.91
N ARG A 68 -22.96 8.78 -11.80
CA ARG A 68 -22.43 10.15 -11.71
C ARG A 68 -22.82 10.99 -12.92
N HIS A 69 -22.82 10.39 -14.11
CA HIS A 69 -23.27 11.07 -15.31
C HIS A 69 -24.76 11.40 -15.25
N LEU A 70 -25.61 10.44 -14.88
CA LEU A 70 -27.05 10.64 -14.77
C LEU A 70 -27.42 11.68 -13.70
N VAL A 71 -26.83 11.59 -12.50
CA VAL A 71 -27.08 12.56 -11.42
C VAL A 71 -26.65 13.97 -11.82
N LYS A 72 -25.59 14.10 -12.63
CA LYS A 72 -25.11 15.40 -13.11
C LYS A 72 -25.95 15.96 -14.27
N GLN A 73 -26.43 15.11 -15.17
CA GLN A 73 -27.12 15.53 -16.39
C GLN A 73 -28.64 15.60 -16.25
N LEU A 74 -29.23 14.73 -15.43
CA LEU A 74 -30.65 14.78 -15.13
C LEU A 74 -30.83 15.79 -13.99
N GLU A 75 -31.53 16.89 -14.25
CA GLU A 75 -31.99 17.86 -13.24
C GLU A 75 -33.10 17.28 -12.34
N VAL A 76 -32.98 16.00 -12.00
CA VAL A 76 -33.93 15.24 -11.20
C VAL A 76 -33.24 14.88 -9.89
N ARG A 77 -33.88 15.24 -8.77
CA ARG A 77 -33.47 14.76 -7.46
C ARG A 77 -33.91 13.31 -7.28
N PHE A 78 -32.94 12.43 -7.04
CA PHE A 78 -33.18 11.05 -6.63
C PHE A 78 -33.17 10.98 -5.11
N ASP A 79 -34.16 10.30 -4.52
CA ASP A 79 -34.23 10.05 -3.09
C ASP A 79 -33.28 8.91 -2.70
N ASN A 80 -33.22 7.88 -3.54
CA ASN A 80 -32.39 6.70 -3.30
C ASN A 80 -31.65 6.27 -4.59
N ILE A 81 -30.47 5.69 -4.43
CA ILE A 81 -29.68 5.12 -5.53
C ILE A 81 -29.19 3.73 -5.11
N TYR A 82 -29.47 2.74 -5.95
CA TYR A 82 -29.14 1.34 -5.71
C TYR A 82 -28.30 0.75 -6.85
N PHE A 83 -27.34 -0.09 -6.48
CA PHE A 83 -26.48 -0.83 -7.40
C PHE A 83 -26.73 -2.32 -7.24
N TRP A 84 -26.84 -3.01 -8.38
CA TRP A 84 -27.16 -4.43 -8.42
C TRP A 84 -26.14 -5.18 -9.27
N THR A 85 -25.68 -6.31 -8.75
CA THR A 85 -24.77 -7.23 -9.46
C THR A 85 -25.20 -8.66 -9.15
N ASP A 86 -25.02 -9.56 -10.10
CA ASP A 86 -25.21 -11.01 -9.93
C ASP A 86 -23.94 -11.70 -9.39
N SER A 87 -22.78 -11.04 -9.55
CA SER A 87 -21.50 -11.55 -9.05
C SER A 87 -21.34 -11.41 -7.53
N MET A 88 -21.48 -12.52 -6.81
CA MET A 88 -21.12 -12.60 -5.38
C MET A 88 -19.66 -12.21 -5.11
N THR A 89 -18.76 -12.44 -6.07
CA THR A 89 -17.34 -12.08 -5.90
C THR A 89 -17.16 -10.56 -5.88
N VAL A 90 -17.90 -9.82 -6.72
CA VAL A 90 -17.90 -8.35 -6.71
C VAL A 90 -18.46 -7.83 -5.38
N LEU A 91 -19.56 -8.40 -4.90
CA LEU A 91 -20.13 -8.02 -3.60
C LEU A 91 -19.21 -8.33 -2.42
N HIS A 92 -18.32 -9.31 -2.51
CA HIS A 92 -17.31 -9.54 -1.47
C HIS A 92 -16.16 -8.52 -1.52
N TYR A 93 -15.84 -7.99 -2.70
CA TYR A 93 -14.80 -6.96 -2.83
C TYR A 93 -15.25 -5.62 -2.22
N ILE A 94 -16.53 -5.26 -2.38
CA ILE A 94 -17.02 -3.92 -2.02
C ILE A 94 -16.96 -3.65 -0.51
N PRO A 95 -17.39 -4.50 0.43
CA PRO A 95 -17.19 -4.26 1.86
C PRO A 95 -15.72 -4.31 2.30
N GLY A 96 -14.85 -4.94 1.50
CA GLY A 96 -13.45 -5.19 1.85
C GLY A 96 -12.59 -3.92 1.86
N THR A 97 -11.66 -3.82 2.81
CA THR A 97 -10.68 -2.73 2.85
C THR A 97 -9.69 -2.82 1.68
N SER A 98 -9.57 -1.74 0.90
CA SER A 98 -8.70 -1.66 -0.31
C SER A 98 -7.24 -2.06 -0.07
N LEU A 99 -6.70 -1.83 1.14
CA LEU A 99 -5.33 -2.17 1.53
C LEU A 99 -4.97 -3.65 1.37
N ARG A 100 -5.98 -4.54 1.47
CA ARG A 100 -5.81 -6.00 1.43
C ARG A 100 -5.70 -6.56 0.01
N PHE A 101 -6.07 -5.80 -1.02
CA PHE A 101 -6.13 -6.28 -2.41
C PHE A 101 -4.95 -5.80 -3.25
N LYS A 102 -4.64 -6.54 -4.33
CA LYS A 102 -3.65 -6.09 -5.33
C LYS A 102 -4.06 -4.74 -5.94
N THR A 103 -3.08 -3.94 -6.37
CA THR A 103 -3.25 -2.53 -6.76
C THR A 103 -4.39 -2.28 -7.73
N PHE A 104 -4.56 -3.12 -8.75
CA PHE A 104 -5.66 -3.00 -9.72
C PHE A 104 -7.03 -3.04 -9.03
N VAL A 105 -7.28 -4.09 -8.25
CA VAL A 105 -8.53 -4.28 -7.51
C VAL A 105 -8.71 -3.20 -6.44
N ALA A 106 -7.64 -2.87 -5.71
CA ALA A 106 -7.67 -1.82 -4.69
C ALA A 106 -8.11 -0.46 -5.27
N ASN A 107 -7.57 -0.06 -6.42
CA ASN A 107 -7.92 1.21 -7.07
C ASN A 107 -9.39 1.25 -7.51
N LEU A 108 -9.94 0.13 -7.99
CA LEU A 108 -11.36 0.06 -8.37
C LEU A 108 -12.28 0.14 -7.16
N ILE A 109 -11.93 -0.56 -6.07
CA ILE A 109 -12.69 -0.51 -4.81
C ILE A 109 -12.64 0.90 -4.22
N SER A 110 -11.46 1.54 -4.18
CA SER A 110 -11.35 2.93 -3.72
C SER A 110 -12.25 3.86 -4.53
N PHE A 111 -12.27 3.74 -5.86
CA PHE A 111 -13.17 4.53 -6.69
C PHE A 111 -14.66 4.27 -6.36
N ILE A 112 -15.05 3.03 -6.09
CA ILE A 112 -16.42 2.70 -5.68
C ILE A 112 -16.75 3.33 -4.33
N HIS A 113 -15.85 3.25 -3.35
CA HIS A 113 -16.03 3.82 -1.99
C HIS A 113 -16.08 5.34 -1.97
N GLU A 114 -15.30 5.99 -2.81
CA GLU A 114 -15.31 7.46 -2.95
C GLU A 114 -16.65 7.99 -3.49
N ASN A 115 -17.49 7.13 -4.05
CA ASN A 115 -18.67 7.52 -4.83
C ASN A 115 -19.98 6.86 -4.38
N THR A 116 -19.90 5.83 -3.54
CA THR A 116 -21.05 5.04 -3.10
C THR A 116 -20.82 4.49 -1.71
N ASN A 117 -21.91 4.19 -1.00
CA ASN A 117 -21.89 3.46 0.25
C ASN A 117 -22.12 1.97 -0.01
N THR A 118 -21.48 1.10 0.79
CA THR A 118 -21.63 -0.36 0.70
C THR A 118 -23.09 -0.81 0.82
N SER A 119 -23.91 -0.12 1.62
CA SER A 119 -25.34 -0.41 1.79
C SER A 119 -26.18 -0.21 0.53
N GLN A 120 -25.65 0.50 -0.47
CA GLN A 120 -26.35 0.72 -1.74
C GLN A 120 -26.22 -0.46 -2.71
N TRP A 121 -25.37 -1.46 -2.38
CA TRP A 121 -25.07 -2.59 -3.26
C TRP A 121 -25.83 -3.85 -2.84
N GLY A 122 -26.53 -4.48 -3.78
CA GLY A 122 -27.31 -5.69 -3.56
C GLY A 122 -27.01 -6.82 -4.55
N LEU A 123 -27.28 -8.06 -4.13
CA LEU A 123 -27.17 -9.25 -4.98
C LEU A 123 -28.44 -9.45 -5.80
N LEU A 124 -28.27 -9.71 -7.08
CA LEU A 124 -29.34 -10.06 -7.99
C LEU A 124 -29.38 -11.58 -8.18
N LEU A 125 -30.36 -12.24 -7.57
CA LEU A 125 -30.44 -13.72 -7.47
C LEU A 125 -31.07 -14.42 -8.69
N ARG A 126 -31.58 -13.69 -9.70
CA ARG A 126 -32.26 -14.29 -10.87
C ARG A 126 -31.85 -13.67 -12.19
N LEU A 127 -31.65 -14.54 -13.20
CA LEU A 127 -31.45 -14.15 -14.61
C LEU A 127 -32.56 -13.22 -15.07
N TRP A 128 -32.15 -12.10 -15.66
CA TRP A 128 -33.02 -10.98 -15.98
C TRP A 128 -33.18 -10.85 -17.49
N ILE A 129 -34.18 -11.54 -18.07
CA ILE A 129 -34.45 -11.53 -19.52
C ILE A 129 -35.56 -10.51 -19.88
N GLN A 130 -36.53 -10.25 -18.99
CA GLN A 130 -37.75 -9.48 -19.33
C GLN A 130 -37.92 -8.10 -18.65
N GLY A 131 -37.03 -7.70 -17.75
CA GLY A 131 -37.33 -6.60 -16.81
C GLY A 131 -37.21 -7.10 -15.36
N PRO A 132 -36.71 -6.31 -14.39
CA PRO A 132 -36.71 -6.74 -13.02
C PRO A 132 -38.14 -6.50 -12.52
N GLU A 133 -38.98 -7.53 -12.62
CA GLU A 133 -40.38 -7.46 -12.17
C GLU A 133 -40.49 -6.98 -10.72
N PHE A 134 -39.48 -7.26 -9.90
CA PHE A 134 -39.39 -6.79 -8.52
C PHE A 134 -39.35 -5.25 -8.40
N LEU A 135 -38.86 -4.51 -9.40
CA LEU A 135 -38.90 -3.04 -9.35
C LEU A 135 -40.32 -2.50 -9.45
N LYS A 136 -41.25 -3.24 -10.06
CA LYS A 136 -42.68 -2.86 -10.10
C LYS A 136 -43.38 -3.13 -8.78
N LEU A 137 -42.78 -3.93 -7.91
CA LEU A 137 -43.28 -4.26 -6.58
C LEU A 137 -42.77 -3.24 -5.55
N GLY A 138 -43.37 -3.25 -4.36
CA GLY A 138 -42.86 -2.48 -3.22
C GLY A 138 -41.50 -3.01 -2.73
N GLU A 139 -40.73 -2.13 -2.08
CA GLU A 139 -39.36 -2.39 -1.58
C GLU A 139 -39.24 -3.67 -0.73
N GLN A 140 -40.31 -4.07 -0.04
CA GLN A 140 -40.37 -5.29 0.74
C GLN A 140 -40.10 -6.58 -0.07
N HIS A 141 -40.31 -6.55 -1.39
CA HIS A 141 -40.10 -7.68 -2.30
C HIS A 141 -38.73 -7.65 -2.98
N TRP A 142 -37.93 -6.61 -2.73
CA TRP A 142 -36.60 -6.53 -3.32
C TRP A 142 -35.70 -7.63 -2.72
N PRO A 143 -34.66 -8.07 -3.44
CA PRO A 143 -33.71 -9.04 -2.93
C PRO A 143 -33.04 -8.50 -1.66
N LYS A 144 -33.47 -8.98 -0.50
CA LYS A 144 -32.82 -8.69 0.77
C LYS A 144 -31.55 -9.51 0.82
N THR A 145 -30.42 -8.85 0.56
CA THR A 145 -29.12 -9.50 0.65
C THR A 145 -28.56 -9.24 2.04
N ASP A 146 -28.67 -10.22 2.93
CA ASP A 146 -27.82 -10.23 4.12
C ASP A 146 -26.38 -10.53 3.65
N ILE A 147 -25.64 -9.47 3.33
CA ILE A 147 -24.24 -9.56 2.90
C ILE A 147 -23.40 -10.32 3.95
N GLU A 148 -23.81 -10.27 5.21
CA GLU A 148 -23.20 -11.04 6.30
C GLU A 148 -23.36 -12.55 6.12
N GLN A 149 -24.52 -13.04 5.65
CA GLN A 149 -24.76 -14.49 5.46
C GLN A 149 -23.92 -15.11 4.33
N LEU A 150 -23.25 -14.31 3.51
CA LEU A 150 -22.31 -14.76 2.48
C LEU A 150 -20.95 -15.22 3.06
N HIS A 151 -20.93 -15.84 4.25
CA HIS A 151 -19.72 -16.25 4.99
C HIS A 151 -18.72 -17.14 4.21
N HIS A 152 -19.08 -17.68 3.05
CA HIS A 152 -18.13 -18.39 2.21
C HIS A 152 -17.25 -17.41 1.43
N LYS A 153 -16.11 -17.06 2.02
CA LYS A 153 -15.07 -16.25 1.37
C LYS A 153 -14.76 -16.82 -0.02
N PRO A 154 -14.94 -16.06 -1.11
CA PRO A 154 -14.68 -16.58 -2.45
C PRO A 154 -13.20 -16.95 -2.56
N THR A 155 -12.93 -18.18 -3.00
CA THR A 155 -11.58 -18.77 -3.11
C THR A 155 -10.64 -17.95 -4.00
N ASN A 156 -11.20 -17.10 -4.86
CA ASN A 156 -10.50 -16.34 -5.91
C ASN A 156 -10.31 -14.84 -5.60
N LEU A 157 -10.32 -14.42 -4.34
CA LEU A 157 -10.03 -13.02 -3.99
C LEU A 157 -8.53 -12.70 -4.19
N GLU A 158 -8.24 -11.66 -4.97
CA GLU A 158 -6.88 -11.20 -5.25
C GLU A 158 -6.26 -10.41 -4.10
N LEU A 159 -6.06 -11.09 -2.97
CA LEU A 159 -5.42 -10.53 -1.79
C LEU A 159 -3.92 -10.35 -2.00
N LYS A 160 -3.34 -9.33 -1.38
CA LYS A 160 -1.89 -9.24 -1.22
C LYS A 160 -1.45 -10.42 -0.35
N LYS A 161 -0.37 -11.10 -0.74
CA LYS A 161 0.28 -12.07 0.15
C LYS A 161 0.72 -11.33 1.41
N ALA A 162 0.36 -11.85 2.59
CA ALA A 162 0.92 -11.33 3.83
C ALA A 162 2.44 -11.46 3.73
N VAL A 163 3.15 -10.34 3.81
CA VAL A 163 4.60 -10.36 3.88
C VAL A 163 4.95 -10.77 5.30
N THR A 164 5.19 -12.05 5.51
CA THR A 164 5.80 -12.54 6.74
C THR A 164 7.24 -12.06 6.74
N VAL A 165 7.51 -10.96 7.44
CA VAL A 165 8.88 -10.52 7.69
C VAL A 165 9.45 -11.43 8.76
N LEU A 166 10.23 -12.43 8.34
CA LEU A 166 10.99 -13.26 9.26
C LEU A 166 12.17 -12.43 9.77
N VAL A 167 12.12 -12.03 11.04
CA VAL A 167 13.24 -11.39 11.72
C VAL A 167 14.17 -12.50 12.18
N ASN A 168 15.12 -12.89 11.34
CA ASN A 168 16.19 -13.79 11.75
C ASN A 168 17.13 -13.03 12.68
N ALA A 169 17.47 -13.62 13.82
CA ALA A 169 18.63 -13.18 14.60
C ALA A 169 19.87 -13.45 13.74
N VAL A 170 20.41 -12.41 13.11
CA VAL A 170 21.70 -12.50 12.43
C VAL A 170 22.76 -12.53 13.55
N PRO A 171 23.70 -13.51 13.54
CA PRO A 171 24.76 -13.58 14.54
C PRO A 171 25.68 -12.35 14.48
N ASP A 172 25.83 -11.77 13.29
CA ASP A 172 26.55 -10.53 13.07
C ASP A 172 25.70 -9.32 13.48
N LEU A 173 26.34 -8.36 14.14
CA LEU A 173 25.68 -7.10 14.48
C LEU A 173 25.22 -6.42 13.16
N PRO A 174 23.99 -5.90 13.05
CA PRO A 174 23.51 -5.28 11.81
C PRO A 174 24.42 -4.16 11.28
N THR A 175 25.15 -3.50 12.17
CA THR A 175 26.17 -2.50 11.83
C THR A 175 27.36 -3.12 11.08
N ASP A 176 27.80 -4.33 11.43
CA ASP A 176 28.90 -5.03 10.75
C ASP A 176 28.51 -5.47 9.34
N VAL A 177 27.27 -5.92 9.15
CA VAL A 177 26.72 -6.23 7.83
C VAL A 177 26.68 -4.98 6.97
N LEU A 178 26.24 -3.84 7.53
CA LEU A 178 26.21 -2.57 6.83
C LEU A 178 27.60 -2.10 6.39
N LEU A 179 28.61 -2.27 7.26
CA LEU A 179 30.01 -1.92 6.95
C LEU A 179 30.59 -2.82 5.87
N SER A 180 30.37 -4.13 5.95
CA SER A 180 30.92 -5.10 4.98
C SER A 180 30.25 -5.02 3.60
N TYR A 181 28.98 -4.59 3.52
CA TYR A 181 28.23 -4.48 2.27
C TYR A 181 28.74 -3.37 1.34
N HIS A 182 29.27 -2.28 1.88
CA HIS A 182 29.63 -1.10 1.09
C HIS A 182 31.14 -0.98 0.86
N SER A 183 31.60 -1.22 -0.37
CA SER A 183 33.02 -1.06 -0.75
C SER A 183 33.49 0.39 -0.93
N SER A 184 32.59 1.37 -0.79
CA SER A 184 32.87 2.80 -0.98
C SER A 184 32.49 3.60 0.24
N TRP A 185 33.45 4.36 0.78
CA TRP A 185 33.26 5.24 1.92
C TRP A 185 32.09 6.22 1.74
N LEU A 186 31.97 6.84 0.56
CA LEU A 186 30.90 7.79 0.29
C LEU A 186 29.52 7.12 0.27
N ARG A 187 29.43 5.89 -0.25
CA ARG A 187 28.17 5.11 -0.26
C ARG A 187 27.79 4.69 1.15
N LEU A 188 28.76 4.21 1.93
CA LEU A 188 28.56 3.84 3.33
C LEU A 188 28.11 5.04 4.18
N ARG A 189 28.79 6.19 4.04
CA ARG A 189 28.46 7.42 4.78
C ARG A 189 27.05 7.91 4.46
N ARG A 190 26.63 7.85 3.18
CA ARG A 190 25.25 8.17 2.77
C ARG A 190 24.24 7.17 3.33
N ALA A 191 24.53 5.88 3.27
CA ALA A 191 23.65 4.84 3.81
C ALA A 191 23.44 5.02 5.33
N ALA A 192 24.52 5.18 6.10
CA ALA A 192 24.46 5.40 7.55
C ALA A 192 23.71 6.70 7.92
N ALA A 193 23.84 7.77 7.13
CA ALA A 193 23.09 9.00 7.31
C ALA A 193 21.57 8.77 7.09
N TRP A 194 21.20 8.03 6.05
CA TRP A 194 19.81 7.64 5.82
C TRP A 194 19.26 6.72 6.92
N PHE A 195 20.02 5.76 7.41
CA PHE A 195 19.61 4.91 8.53
C PHE A 195 19.36 5.73 9.80
N THR A 196 20.26 6.65 10.12
CA THR A 196 20.12 7.53 11.28
C THR A 196 18.88 8.41 11.17
N ARG A 197 18.63 8.99 9.98
CA ARG A 197 17.43 9.79 9.72
C ARG A 197 16.14 8.96 9.82
N ASN A 198 16.11 7.78 9.19
CA ASN A 198 14.96 6.89 9.25
C ASN A 198 14.67 6.48 10.70
N ARG A 199 15.70 6.18 11.50
CA ARG A 199 15.55 5.91 12.93
C ARG A 199 14.91 7.09 13.67
N SER A 200 15.37 8.31 13.42
CA SER A 200 14.81 9.52 14.05
C SER A 200 13.36 9.78 13.62
N TYR A 201 13.03 9.57 12.35
CA TYR A 201 11.67 9.67 11.82
C TYR A 201 10.73 8.63 12.45
N LEU A 202 11.14 7.36 12.53
CA LEU A 202 10.35 6.30 13.16
C LEU A 202 10.14 6.59 14.65
N ARG A 203 11.15 7.13 15.34
CA ARG A 203 11.01 7.59 16.73
C ARG A 203 10.07 8.78 16.87
N SER A 204 10.09 9.74 15.95
CA SER A 204 9.19 10.90 16.01
C SER A 204 7.74 10.49 15.82
N LYS A 205 7.46 9.55 14.91
CA LYS A 205 6.11 8.98 14.70
C LYS A 205 5.62 8.20 15.93
N ARG A 206 6.50 7.52 16.68
CA ARG A 206 6.13 6.88 17.95
C ARG A 206 5.74 7.88 19.04
N VAL A 207 6.37 9.06 19.06
CA VAL A 207 6.14 10.11 20.07
C VAL A 207 5.06 11.12 19.61
N GLY A 208 4.43 10.90 18.45
CA GLY A 208 3.40 11.80 17.91
C GLY A 208 3.93 13.16 17.46
N LYS A 209 5.25 13.29 17.23
CA LYS A 209 5.87 14.53 16.75
C LYS A 209 5.97 14.51 15.24
N ASP A 210 5.47 15.56 14.59
CA ASP A 210 5.60 15.70 13.16
C ASP A 210 7.04 16.05 12.76
N MET A 211 7.57 15.20 11.89
CA MET A 211 8.87 15.36 11.26
C MET A 211 8.70 15.00 9.79
N GLU A 212 8.98 15.96 8.91
CA GLU A 212 8.95 15.71 7.48
C GLU A 212 10.18 14.90 7.04
N LEU A 213 9.93 13.84 6.26
CA LEU A 213 10.99 13.08 5.63
C LEU A 213 11.43 13.80 4.35
N ARG A 214 12.62 14.40 4.37
CA ARG A 214 13.18 15.09 3.20
C ARG A 214 13.95 14.14 2.30
N ASN A 215 13.89 14.38 0.99
CA ASN A 215 14.56 13.56 -0.04
C ASN A 215 16.07 13.87 -0.21
N THR A 216 16.63 14.83 0.53
CA THR A 216 18.05 15.21 0.44
C THR A 216 18.75 15.16 1.80
N LEU A 217 20.00 14.68 1.83
CA LEU A 217 20.84 14.64 3.04
C LEU A 217 21.58 15.98 3.23
N ARG A 218 21.62 16.50 4.46
CA ARG A 218 22.42 17.69 4.81
C ARG A 218 23.88 17.31 5.07
N PRO A 219 24.82 18.25 4.87
CA PRO A 219 26.23 18.04 5.23
C PRO A 219 26.42 17.61 6.69
N ASP A 220 25.63 18.16 7.62
CA ASP A 220 25.73 17.83 9.05
C ASP A 220 25.36 16.37 9.35
N GLU A 221 24.39 15.82 8.64
CA GLU A 221 23.97 14.41 8.79
C GLU A 221 25.00 13.45 8.21
N LEU A 222 25.70 13.86 7.14
CA LEU A 222 26.83 13.11 6.61
C LEU A 222 28.00 13.12 7.59
N ASN A 223 28.28 14.26 8.22
CA ASN A 223 29.32 14.40 9.24
C ASN A 223 29.01 13.57 10.49
N GLU A 224 27.75 13.55 10.93
CA GLU A 224 27.33 12.77 12.10
C GLU A 224 27.32 11.26 11.82
N ALA A 225 26.92 10.86 10.61
CA ALA A 225 27.04 9.47 10.16
C ALA A 225 28.50 9.00 10.13
N GLU A 226 29.39 9.84 9.61
CA GLU A 226 30.84 9.58 9.60
C GLU A 226 31.39 9.40 11.01
N ARG A 227 31.06 10.29 11.94
CA ARG A 227 31.47 10.15 13.36
C ARG A 227 30.94 8.86 13.98
N SER A 228 29.70 8.51 13.70
CA SER A 228 29.06 7.31 14.25
C SER A 228 29.73 6.03 13.75
N ILE A 229 30.07 5.96 12.45
CA ILE A 229 30.82 4.84 11.85
C ILE A 229 32.21 4.73 12.48
N LEU A 230 32.96 5.84 12.53
CA LEU A 230 34.31 5.86 13.08
C LEU A 230 34.34 5.43 14.54
N ARG A 231 33.41 5.96 15.35
CA ARG A 231 33.27 5.58 16.76
C ARG A 231 32.98 4.10 16.93
N TYR A 232 32.11 3.54 16.09
CA TYR A 232 31.78 2.13 16.12
C TYR A 232 33.00 1.24 15.79
N VAL A 233 33.72 1.56 14.71
CA VAL A 233 34.93 0.82 14.31
C VAL A 233 35.99 0.91 15.40
N GLN A 234 36.24 2.11 15.94
CA GLN A 234 37.21 2.31 17.02
C GLN A 234 36.86 1.48 18.26
N LEU A 235 35.59 1.50 18.71
CA LEU A 235 35.13 0.71 19.86
C LEU A 235 35.31 -0.80 19.64
N LYS A 236 35.12 -1.27 18.41
CA LYS A 236 35.25 -2.69 18.08
C LYS A 236 36.70 -3.14 17.94
N THR A 237 37.57 -2.28 17.39
CA THR A 237 38.97 -2.64 17.08
C THR A 237 39.91 -2.39 18.25
N PHE A 238 39.66 -1.36 19.08
CA PHE A 238 40.57 -0.93 20.15
C PHE A 238 39.86 -0.77 21.50
N PRO A 239 39.24 -1.83 22.05
CA PRO A 239 38.47 -1.73 23.29
C PRO A 239 39.33 -1.36 24.51
N SER A 240 40.59 -1.81 24.56
CA SER A 240 41.53 -1.55 25.67
C SER A 240 42.10 -0.14 25.67
N GLU A 241 42.31 0.48 24.51
CA GLU A 241 42.83 1.86 24.40
C GLU A 241 41.76 2.90 24.75
N LEU A 242 40.49 2.55 24.51
CA LEU A 242 39.34 3.40 24.80
C LEU A 242 38.95 3.35 26.28
N SER A 243 39.11 2.21 26.96
CA SER A 243 38.87 2.14 28.40
C SER A 243 39.85 3.01 29.21
N THR A 244 41.09 3.19 28.74
CA THR A 244 42.10 4.06 29.36
C THR A 244 41.86 5.56 29.09
N THR A 245 41.25 5.92 27.95
CA THR A 245 41.06 7.33 27.53
C THR A 245 39.70 7.93 27.90
N TYR A 246 38.66 7.12 28.09
CA TYR A 246 37.30 7.58 28.45
C TYR A 246 37.13 8.02 29.92
N GLY A 247 38.19 7.95 30.73
CA GLY A 247 38.20 8.51 32.09
C GLY A 247 38.11 10.03 32.15
N HIS A 248 38.42 10.78 31.07
CA HIS A 248 38.46 12.25 31.17
C HIS A 248 38.00 13.12 29.99
N VAL A 249 37.64 12.62 28.80
CA VAL A 249 37.16 13.50 27.71
C VAL A 249 36.05 12.88 26.85
N LYS A 250 34.91 13.57 26.70
CA LYS A 250 33.81 13.24 25.76
C LYS A 250 34.19 13.57 24.29
N GLY A 251 35.31 13.07 23.79
CA GLY A 251 35.79 13.32 22.43
C GLY A 251 36.20 12.03 21.72
N TYR A 252 35.81 11.85 20.45
CA TYR A 252 36.41 10.82 19.60
C TYR A 252 37.77 11.30 19.11
N ILE A 253 38.75 10.39 18.99
CA ILE A 253 40.09 10.74 18.51
C ILE A 253 39.99 11.00 17.00
N ARG A 254 40.05 12.27 16.61
CA ARG A 254 40.01 12.71 15.21
C ARG A 254 41.40 12.57 14.59
N ASN A 255 41.82 11.34 14.30
CA ASN A 255 43.12 11.10 13.68
C ASN A 255 43.02 11.24 12.15
N ARG A 256 43.57 12.32 11.58
CA ARG A 256 43.59 12.57 10.12
C ARG A 256 44.20 11.42 9.33
N ARG A 257 45.11 10.63 9.93
CA ARG A 257 45.68 9.43 9.30
C ARG A 257 44.64 8.33 9.10
N PHE A 258 43.67 8.17 10.01
CA PHE A 258 42.64 7.15 9.94
C PHE A 258 41.60 7.45 8.84
N THR A 259 41.22 8.71 8.65
CA THR A 259 40.35 9.14 7.54
C THR A 259 41.04 8.96 6.19
N ASN A 260 42.36 9.16 6.10
CA ASN A 260 43.12 8.90 4.88
C ASN A 260 43.31 7.38 4.63
N TYR A 261 43.45 6.59 5.70
CA TYR A 261 43.60 5.12 5.62
C TYR A 261 42.32 4.43 5.08
N VAL A 262 41.15 4.94 5.45
CA VAL A 262 39.85 4.45 4.94
C VAL A 262 39.56 4.94 3.51
N GLN A 263 40.15 6.06 3.09
CA GLN A 263 40.01 6.59 1.72
C GLN A 263 40.96 5.94 0.71
N SER A 264 42.13 5.45 1.14
CA SER A 264 43.14 4.84 0.25
C SER A 264 42.91 3.36 -0.05
N PHE A 265 42.15 2.63 0.78
CA PHE A 265 41.82 1.23 0.55
C PHE A 265 40.49 1.08 -0.20
N SER A 266 40.56 0.68 -1.47
CA SER A 266 39.43 -0.03 -2.08
C SER A 266 39.19 -1.28 -1.24
N MET A 267 38.03 -1.35 -0.59
CA MET A 267 37.70 -2.32 0.46
C MET A 267 37.53 -3.73 -0.13
N THR A 268 38.62 -4.34 -0.58
CA THR A 268 38.70 -5.73 -1.02
C THR A 268 39.41 -6.51 0.07
N ARG A 269 38.60 -7.18 0.90
CA ARG A 269 38.96 -8.14 1.97
C ARG A 269 39.49 -7.52 3.27
N TYR A 270 38.55 -7.36 4.22
CA TYR A 270 38.73 -7.05 5.64
C TYR A 270 39.63 -8.02 6.43
N VAL A 271 40.09 -9.13 5.83
CA VAL A 271 40.89 -10.15 6.51
C VAL A 271 42.38 -9.73 6.63
N TRP A 272 42.93 -9.04 5.64
CA TRP A 272 44.38 -8.72 5.61
C TRP A 272 44.79 -7.54 6.49
N VAL A 273 43.86 -6.64 6.83
CA VAL A 273 44.16 -5.44 7.63
C VAL A 273 44.40 -5.80 9.10
N VAL A 274 43.71 -6.82 9.60
CA VAL A 274 43.87 -7.31 10.97
C VAL A 274 45.18 -8.08 11.10
N ASP A 275 45.52 -8.93 10.12
CA ASP A 275 46.75 -9.72 10.12
C ASP A 275 48.02 -8.85 9.95
N TRP A 276 47.97 -7.79 9.15
CA TRP A 276 49.12 -6.89 8.97
C TRP A 276 49.37 -5.95 10.16
N ALA A 277 48.30 -5.51 10.84
CA ALA A 277 48.42 -4.73 12.09
C ALA A 277 48.91 -5.58 13.27
N ILE A 278 48.53 -6.86 13.32
CA ILE A 278 49.08 -7.84 14.27
C ILE A 278 50.58 -8.09 13.98
N ALA A 279 50.98 -8.20 12.70
CA ALA A 279 52.38 -8.40 12.30
C ALA A 279 53.30 -7.22 12.65
N LEU A 280 52.80 -5.98 12.63
CA LEU A 280 53.57 -4.78 13.03
C LEU A 280 53.77 -4.68 14.56
N CYS A 281 52.89 -5.25 15.37
CA CYS A 281 53.04 -5.26 16.83
C CYS A 281 53.85 -6.44 17.38
N GLN A 282 54.15 -7.46 16.55
CA GLN A 282 54.90 -8.66 16.98
C GLN A 282 56.41 -8.60 16.70
N ASN A 283 56.95 -7.52 16.13
CA ASN A 283 58.39 -7.43 15.82
C ASN A 283 59.00 -6.08 16.25
N PRO A 284 59.64 -5.96 17.43
CA PRO A 284 60.14 -4.68 17.95
C PRO A 284 61.54 -4.28 17.42
N GLN A 285 62.14 -4.98 16.45
CA GLN A 285 63.53 -4.73 16.04
C GLN A 285 63.68 -4.85 14.52
N SER A 286 63.68 -3.70 13.80
CA SER A 286 64.61 -3.43 12.69
C SER A 286 64.32 -2.07 12.02
N THR A 287 65.38 -1.25 11.96
CA THR A 287 65.58 -0.02 11.15
C THR A 287 64.71 1.18 11.51
N LEU A 288 65.22 2.31 12.01
CA LEU A 288 66.57 2.89 12.18
C LEU A 288 66.60 3.66 13.50
#